data_AF-A0A059LJE0-F1
#
_entry.id   AF-A0A059LJE0-F1
#
_cell.length_a   1.000
_cell.length_b   1.000
_cell.length_c   1.000
_cell.angle_alpha   90.00
_cell.angle_beta   90.00
_cell.angle_gamma   90.00
#
_symmetry.space_group_name_H-M   'P 1'
#
loop_
_entity.id
_entity.type
_entity.pdbx_description
1 polymer ?
#
loop_
_entity_poly.entity_id
_entity_poly.type
_entity_poly.pdbx_seq_one_letter_code
_entity_poly.pdbx_strand_id
1 'polypeptide(L)'
;MMGRVGRWRIPSTVFEVSVQRLDGSTETWRALGREVHVRADTDVIENLTLIHCPPERMVNVPVPVLIVGEDSCPGLKAGGRINYIQRMLPCLCRGDAVPSHFDLDISKLNIQDVLQANIVQPPPGVQLKPKAFVHPILKIMRR
;
A
#
# COMPACT_ATOMS: atom_id res chain seq x y z
N MET A 1 24.79 -13.23 16.70
CA MET A 1 24.12 -12.02 16.17
C MET A 1 22.98 -12.46 15.28
N MET A 2 21.74 -12.40 15.76
CA MET A 2 20.56 -12.78 14.97
C MET A 2 20.27 -11.64 13.99
N GLY A 3 20.56 -11.83 12.70
CA GLY A 3 20.30 -10.83 11.67
C GLY A 3 18.83 -10.45 11.66
N ARG A 4 18.51 -9.15 11.82
CA ARG A 4 17.15 -8.67 11.59
C ARG A 4 16.80 -8.99 10.14
N VAL A 5 15.69 -9.67 9.88
CA VAL A 5 15.20 -9.86 8.51
C VAL A 5 14.55 -8.54 8.07
N GLY A 6 15.06 -7.95 6.99
CA GLY A 6 14.44 -6.82 6.32
C GLY A 6 13.13 -7.28 5.66
N ARG A 7 12.07 -6.47 5.78
CA ARG A 7 10.76 -6.78 5.18
C ARG A 7 10.39 -5.71 4.19
N TRP A 8 10.32 -6.10 2.93
CA TRP A 8 9.86 -5.25 1.85
C TRP A 8 8.41 -5.63 1.57
N ARG A 9 7.54 -4.62 1.44
CA ARG A 9 6.14 -4.86 1.07
C ARG A 9 5.97 -4.44 -0.37
N ILE A 10 5.33 -5.31 -1.14
CA ILE A 10 4.84 -5.06 -2.50
C ILE A 10 3.32 -5.00 -2.49
N PRO A 11 2.71 -4.06 -1.73
CA PRO A 11 1.26 -4.00 -1.60
C PRO A 11 0.60 -3.77 -2.97
N SER A 12 -0.63 -4.25 -3.12
CA SER A 12 -1.54 -3.94 -4.24
C SER A 12 -1.08 -4.26 -5.67
N THR A 13 -0.03 -5.06 -5.85
CA THR A 13 0.38 -5.52 -7.20
C THR A 13 -0.06 -6.96 -7.43
N VAL A 14 -0.78 -7.20 -8.53
CA VAL A 14 -1.21 -8.53 -8.97
C VAL A 14 -0.23 -9.04 -10.03
N PHE A 15 0.26 -10.26 -9.84
CA PHE A 15 1.19 -10.95 -10.71
C PHE A 15 0.50 -12.11 -11.41
N GLU A 16 0.92 -12.38 -12.64
CA GLU A 16 0.70 -13.69 -13.27
C GLU A 16 1.90 -14.58 -12.96
N VAL A 17 1.62 -15.72 -12.34
CA VAL A 17 2.63 -16.67 -11.88
C VAL A 17 2.46 -17.95 -12.67
N SER A 18 3.45 -18.28 -13.48
CA SER A 18 3.50 -19.56 -14.19
C SER A 18 4.22 -20.60 -13.33
N VAL A 19 3.51 -21.67 -12.99
CA VAL A 19 4.04 -22.83 -12.25
C VAL A 19 4.29 -23.94 -13.25
N GLN A 20 5.56 -24.30 -13.42
CA GLN A 20 5.95 -25.48 -14.19
C GLN A 20 5.93 -26.71 -13.28
N ARG A 21 5.21 -27.74 -13.72
CA ARG A 21 5.15 -29.02 -13.03
C ARG A 21 6.18 -29.98 -13.59
N LEU A 22 6.47 -31.02 -12.81
CA LEU A 22 7.44 -32.06 -13.16
C LEU A 22 7.01 -32.90 -14.38
N ASP A 23 5.72 -32.91 -14.70
CA ASP A 23 5.16 -33.58 -15.88
C ASP A 23 5.31 -32.75 -17.17
N GLY A 24 5.94 -31.57 -17.10
CA GLY A 24 6.10 -30.64 -18.22
C GLY A 24 4.89 -29.75 -18.48
N SER A 25 3.79 -29.90 -17.74
CA SER A 25 2.65 -28.98 -17.83
C SER A 25 2.97 -27.64 -17.16
N THR A 26 2.41 -26.56 -17.71
CA THR A 26 2.50 -25.21 -17.14
C THR A 26 1.12 -24.71 -16.79
N GLU A 27 0.93 -24.27 -15.56
CA GLU A 27 -0.29 -23.61 -15.12
C GLU A 27 -0.01 -22.14 -14.78
N THR A 28 -0.96 -21.26 -15.09
CA THR A 28 -0.83 -19.83 -14.78
C THR A 28 -1.84 -19.42 -13.71
N TRP A 29 -1.36 -18.82 -12.63
CA TRP A 29 -2.17 -18.36 -11.51
C TRP A 29 -2.05 -16.85 -11.35
N ARG A 30 -3.15 -16.17 -11.04
CA ARG A 30 -3.11 -14.77 -10.60
C ARG A 30 -2.87 -14.71 -9.10
N ALA A 31 -1.85 -13.96 -8.68
CA ALA A 31 -1.50 -13.86 -7.28
C ALA A 31 -1.15 -12.43 -6.86
N LEU A 32 -1.67 -12.00 -5.72
CA LEU A 32 -1.36 -10.71 -5.10
C LEU A 32 -0.05 -10.82 -4.32
N GLY A 33 0.87 -9.88 -4.56
CA GLY A 33 2.08 -9.72 -3.74
C GLY A 33 1.73 -9.27 -2.32
N ARG A 34 2.23 -9.99 -1.31
CA ARG A 34 2.00 -9.64 0.10
C ARG A 34 3.26 -9.10 0.78
N GLU A 35 4.33 -9.88 0.75
CA GLU A 35 5.54 -9.59 1.51
C GLU A 35 6.74 -10.26 0.85
N VAL A 36 7.88 -9.57 0.88
CA VAL A 36 9.20 -10.09 0.53
C VAL A 36 10.04 -10.04 1.80
N HIS A 37 10.58 -11.19 2.19
CA HIS A 37 11.55 -11.29 3.26
C HIS A 37 12.94 -11.25 2.64
N VAL A 38 13.72 -10.30 3.13
CA VAL A 38 15.06 -10.00 2.63
C VAL A 38 16.01 -10.09 3.80
N ARG A 39 17.16 -10.71 3.61
CA ARG A 39 18.21 -10.73 4.63
C ARG A 39 18.83 -9.34 4.76
N ALA A 40 18.88 -8.76 5.96
CA ALA A 40 19.26 -7.34 6.09
C ALA A 40 20.74 -7.02 5.90
N ASP A 41 21.63 -8.03 5.86
CA ASP A 41 23.07 -7.82 5.69
C ASP A 41 23.51 -7.88 4.23
N THR A 42 22.80 -8.64 3.41
CA THR A 42 23.18 -9.01 2.04
C THR A 42 22.13 -8.63 1.01
N ASP A 43 20.97 -8.14 1.45
CA ASP A 43 19.81 -7.82 0.61
C ASP A 43 19.31 -9.00 -0.25
N VAL A 44 19.69 -10.24 0.12
CA VAL A 44 19.23 -11.46 -0.56
C VAL A 44 17.78 -11.74 -0.21
N ILE A 45 16.95 -12.00 -1.21
CA ILE A 45 15.55 -12.42 -1.04
C ILE A 45 15.52 -13.86 -0.50
N GLU A 46 14.90 -14.06 0.67
CA GLU A 46 14.78 -15.37 1.30
C GLU A 46 13.39 -15.99 1.11
N ASN A 47 12.33 -15.17 1.08
CA ASN A 47 10.97 -15.64 0.93
C ASN A 47 10.09 -14.61 0.23
N LEU A 48 9.22 -15.09 -0.67
CA LEU A 48 8.20 -14.30 -1.36
C LEU A 48 6.83 -14.86 -1.02
N THR A 49 6.00 -14.06 -0.33
CA THR A 49 4.63 -14.44 0.01
C THR A 49 3.64 -13.89 -1.02
N LEU A 50 2.96 -14.80 -1.70
CA LEU A 50 1.90 -14.50 -2.66
C LEU A 50 0.55 -15.04 -2.15
N ILE A 51 -0.54 -14.35 -2.49
CA ILE A 51 -1.91 -14.78 -2.18
C ILE A 51 -2.65 -15.02 -3.48
N HIS A 52 -3.20 -16.22 -3.67
CA HIS A 52 -4.04 -16.52 -4.84
C HIS A 52 -5.22 -15.53 -4.94
N CYS A 53 -5.32 -14.84 -6.08
CA CYS A 53 -6.22 -13.70 -6.31
C CYS A 53 -6.91 -13.82 -7.68
N PRO A 54 -7.91 -14.71 -7.81
CA PRO A 54 -8.71 -14.78 -9.03
C PRO A 54 -9.60 -13.53 -9.18
N PRO A 55 -9.97 -13.14 -10.42
CA PRO A 55 -10.70 -11.89 -10.71
C PRO A 55 -11.96 -11.67 -9.87
N GLU A 56 -12.74 -12.73 -9.69
CA GLU A 56 -14.07 -12.67 -9.06
C GLU A 56 -14.02 -12.64 -7.52
N ARG A 57 -12.87 -12.97 -6.92
CA ARG A 57 -12.75 -13.11 -5.47
C ARG A 57 -12.53 -11.77 -4.80
N MET A 58 -13.29 -11.53 -3.73
CA MET A 58 -13.06 -10.42 -2.82
C MET A 58 -11.79 -10.63 -2.01
N VAL A 59 -10.86 -9.68 -2.07
CA VAL A 59 -9.57 -9.71 -1.39
C VAL A 59 -9.34 -8.48 -0.54
N ASN A 60 -8.65 -8.70 0.57
CA ASN A 60 -8.26 -7.64 1.50
C ASN A 60 -6.85 -7.19 1.14
N VAL A 61 -6.73 -5.93 0.71
CA VAL A 61 -5.47 -5.41 0.19
C VAL A 61 -5.10 -4.14 0.97
N PRO A 62 -3.89 -4.06 1.55
CA PRO A 62 -3.36 -2.78 1.97
C PRO A 62 -2.92 -2.02 0.71
N VAL A 63 -3.48 -0.85 0.45
CA VAL A 63 -3.16 -0.03 -0.73
C VAL A 63 -2.39 1.21 -0.25
N PRO A 64 -1.26 1.56 -0.90
CA PRO A 64 -0.47 2.72 -0.51
C PRO A 64 -1.21 4.03 -0.79
N VAL A 65 -0.90 5.05 0.01
CA VAL A 65 -1.36 6.42 -0.24
C VAL A 65 -0.22 7.22 -0.87
N LEU A 66 -0.52 7.99 -1.92
CA LEU A 66 0.39 8.94 -2.55
C LEU A 66 -0.12 10.35 -2.30
N ILE A 67 0.83 11.26 -2.09
CA ILE A 67 0.51 12.66 -1.85
C ILE A 67 0.51 13.40 -3.18
N VAL A 68 -0.49 14.25 -3.36
CA VAL A 68 -0.60 15.15 -4.50
C VAL A 68 -0.65 16.59 -3.97
N GLY A 69 -0.06 17.53 -4.72
CA GLY A 69 -0.11 18.95 -4.39
C GLY A 69 0.92 19.42 -3.36
N GLU A 70 2.05 18.71 -3.25
CA GLU A 70 3.15 19.05 -2.33
C GLU A 70 3.69 20.47 -2.59
N ASP A 71 3.86 20.83 -3.86
CA ASP A 71 4.38 22.13 -4.30
C ASP A 71 3.46 23.32 -4.00
N SER A 72 2.17 23.07 -3.75
CA SER A 72 1.17 24.11 -3.42
C SER A 72 0.87 24.20 -1.93
N CYS A 73 1.28 23.21 -1.13
CA CYS A 73 0.92 23.09 0.27
C CYS A 73 1.52 24.23 1.13
N PRO A 74 0.68 25.09 1.76
CA PRO A 74 1.17 26.20 2.57
C PRO A 74 1.91 25.72 3.82
N GLY A 75 1.46 24.62 4.43
CA GLY A 75 2.12 24.03 5.60
C GLY A 75 3.55 23.58 5.32
N LEU A 76 3.83 23.07 4.12
CA LEU A 76 5.18 22.69 3.70
C LEU A 76 6.04 23.90 3.33
N LYS A 77 5.48 24.87 2.60
CA LYS A 77 6.19 26.11 2.26
C LYS A 77 6.59 26.91 3.50
N ALA A 78 5.80 26.83 4.57
CA ALA A 78 6.09 27.43 5.86
C ALA A 78 7.16 26.68 6.69
N GLY A 79 7.80 25.63 6.12
CA GLY A 79 8.85 24.85 6.78
C GLY A 79 8.33 23.67 7.63
N GLY A 80 7.06 23.30 7.47
CA GLY A 80 6.50 22.09 8.06
C GLY A 80 7.01 20.81 7.39
N ARG A 81 6.75 19.66 8.03
CA ARG A 81 7.11 18.33 7.50
C ARG A 81 5.89 17.41 7.54
N ILE A 82 5.72 16.60 6.51
CA ILE A 82 4.71 15.54 6.51
C ILE A 82 5.16 14.42 7.45
N ASN A 83 4.31 14.08 8.41
CA ASN A 83 4.45 12.90 9.23
C ASN A 83 3.37 11.88 8.89
N TYR A 84 3.75 10.82 8.18
CA TYR A 84 2.87 9.68 7.92
C TYR A 84 2.62 8.89 9.19
N ILE A 85 1.35 8.74 9.54
CA ILE A 85 0.88 7.85 10.62
C ILE A 85 0.46 6.51 9.99
N GLN A 86 -0.18 6.55 8.83
CA GLN A 86 -0.52 5.39 8.01
C GLN A 86 -0.02 5.60 6.58
N ARG A 87 0.83 4.69 6.09
CA ARG A 87 1.33 4.70 4.70
C ARG A 87 0.47 3.88 3.75
N MET A 88 -0.42 3.06 4.29
CA MET A 88 -1.30 2.18 3.52
C MET A 88 -2.66 2.11 4.20
N LEU A 89 -3.71 2.11 3.40
CA LEU A 89 -5.08 1.94 3.86
C LEU A 89 -5.58 0.53 3.53
N PRO A 90 -6.10 -0.22 4.52
CA PRO A 90 -6.71 -1.51 4.25
C PRO A 90 -8.05 -1.31 3.53
N CYS A 91 -8.19 -1.90 2.35
CA CYS A 91 -9.44 -1.92 1.60
C CYS A 91 -9.89 -3.35 1.27
N LEU A 92 -11.14 -3.46 0.85
CA LEU A 92 -11.78 -4.64 0.29
C LEU A 92 -12.10 -4.34 -1.17
N CYS A 93 -11.62 -5.17 -2.08
CA CYS A 93 -11.83 -5.01 -3.53
C CYS A 93 -11.89 -6.39 -4.20
N ARG A 94 -12.42 -6.45 -5.42
CA ARG A 94 -12.31 -7.65 -6.25
C ARG A 94 -10.89 -7.79 -6.81
N GLY A 95 -10.48 -9.01 -7.14
CA GLY A 95 -9.15 -9.30 -7.67
C GLY A 95 -8.84 -8.70 -9.05
N ASP A 96 -9.85 -8.26 -9.78
CA ASP A 96 -9.72 -7.48 -11.03
C ASP A 96 -9.66 -5.97 -10.82
N ALA A 97 -10.09 -5.47 -9.65
CA ALA A 97 -10.22 -4.05 -9.33
C ALA A 97 -9.27 -3.61 -8.21
N VAL A 98 -8.11 -4.25 -8.08
CA VAL A 98 -7.11 -3.89 -7.06
C VAL A 98 -6.47 -2.53 -7.45
N PRO A 99 -6.66 -1.46 -6.66
CA PRO A 99 -6.09 -0.16 -6.99
C PRO A 99 -4.60 -0.11 -6.64
N SER A 100 -3.80 0.56 -7.47
CA SER A 100 -2.35 0.68 -7.23
C SER A 100 -2.00 1.63 -6.09
N HIS A 101 -2.76 2.72 -5.92
CA HIS A 101 -2.61 3.70 -4.86
C HIS A 101 -3.89 4.50 -4.65
N PHE A 102 -3.95 5.27 -3.56
CA PHE A 102 -4.93 6.33 -3.34
C PHE A 102 -4.25 7.70 -3.35
N ASP A 103 -4.78 8.63 -4.12
CA ASP A 103 -4.31 10.01 -4.14
C ASP A 103 -4.84 10.79 -2.93
N LEU A 104 -3.94 11.55 -2.32
CA LEU A 104 -4.22 12.35 -1.14
C LEU A 104 -3.77 13.80 -1.40
N ASP A 105 -4.74 14.66 -1.68
CA ASP A 105 -4.49 16.08 -1.91
C ASP A 105 -4.16 16.81 -0.60
N ILE A 106 -2.97 17.42 -0.55
CA ILE A 106 -2.51 18.23 0.58
C ILE A 106 -2.37 19.72 0.25
N SER A 107 -2.79 20.14 -0.94
CA SER A 107 -2.54 21.49 -1.48
C SER A 107 -3.04 22.62 -0.57
N LYS A 108 -4.04 22.35 0.27
CA LYS A 108 -4.70 23.36 1.12
C LYS A 108 -4.36 23.23 2.61
N LEU A 109 -3.46 22.33 2.99
CA LEU A 109 -3.17 22.03 4.39
C LEU A 109 -2.12 22.96 5.00
N ASN A 110 -2.37 23.35 6.24
CA ASN A 110 -1.49 24.17 7.07
C ASN A 110 -0.70 23.31 8.07
N ILE A 111 0.24 23.95 8.78
CA ILE A 111 0.95 23.30 9.88
C ILE A 111 -0.05 22.94 10.99
N GLN A 112 0.11 21.75 11.57
CA GLN A 112 -0.76 21.12 12.56
C GLN A 112 -2.04 20.50 12.01
N ASP A 113 -2.34 20.66 10.71
CA ASP A 113 -3.48 20.00 10.10
C ASP A 113 -3.28 18.48 10.05
N VAL A 114 -4.39 17.77 10.23
CA VAL A 114 -4.47 16.31 10.29
C VAL A 114 -5.42 15.81 9.21
N LEU A 115 -4.95 14.87 8.38
CA LEU A 115 -5.78 14.21 7.39
C LEU A 115 -6.29 12.87 7.89
N GLN A 116 -7.60 12.65 7.77
CA GLN A 116 -8.27 11.40 8.07
C GLN A 116 -8.66 10.65 6.79
N ALA A 117 -8.92 9.34 6.88
CA ALA A 117 -9.29 8.52 5.73
C ALA A 117 -10.63 8.88 5.08
N ASN A 118 -11.47 9.69 5.72
CA ASN A 118 -12.75 10.15 5.17
C ASN A 118 -12.61 10.98 3.89
N ILE A 119 -11.45 11.62 3.67
CA ILE A 119 -11.22 12.46 2.49
C ILE A 119 -10.81 11.66 1.26
N VAL A 120 -10.45 10.38 1.44
CA VAL A 120 -10.02 9.51 0.34
C VAL A 120 -11.23 9.09 -0.48
N GLN A 121 -11.16 9.30 -1.78
CA GLN A 121 -12.19 8.88 -2.73
C GLN A 121 -11.76 7.55 -3.37
N PRO A 122 -12.28 6.40 -2.91
CA PRO A 122 -11.93 5.12 -3.51
C PRO A 122 -12.56 4.99 -4.91
N PRO A 123 -11.88 4.29 -5.84
CA PRO A 123 -12.45 3.98 -7.15
C PRO A 123 -13.64 3.01 -7.02
N PRO A 124 -14.48 2.90 -8.06
CA PRO A 124 -15.67 2.05 -8.03
C PRO A 124 -15.32 0.60 -7.68
N GLY A 125 -16.09 0.01 -6.76
CA GLY A 125 -15.88 -1.38 -6.31
C GLY A 125 -14.83 -1.56 -5.21
N VAL A 126 -14.20 -0.48 -4.74
CA VAL A 126 -13.26 -0.51 -3.61
C VAL A 126 -13.90 0.08 -2.36
N GLN A 127 -13.86 -0.67 -1.26
CA GLN A 127 -14.39 -0.24 0.04
C GLN A 127 -13.26 -0.14 1.07
N LEU A 128 -13.12 1.01 1.71
CA LEU A 128 -12.18 1.18 2.82
C LEU A 128 -12.67 0.41 4.05
N LYS A 129 -11.77 -0.27 4.76
CA LYS A 129 -12.13 -1.00 5.98
C LYS A 129 -12.29 -0.05 7.17
N PRO A 130 -13.09 -0.41 8.18
CA PRO A 130 -13.20 0.36 9.43
C PRO A 130 -11.83 0.71 10.07
N LYS A 131 -10.86 -0.20 9.97
CA LYS A 131 -9.49 0.00 10.47
C LYS A 131 -8.76 1.20 9.82
N ALA A 132 -9.14 1.59 8.61
CA ALA A 132 -8.60 2.76 7.93
C ALA A 132 -8.97 4.07 8.64
N PHE A 133 -10.09 4.11 9.37
CA PHE A 133 -10.63 5.33 9.98
C PHE A 133 -10.21 5.53 11.45
N VAL A 134 -9.57 4.52 12.06
CA VAL A 134 -9.18 4.55 13.48
C VAL A 134 -8.06 5.55 13.76
N HIS A 135 -7.13 5.71 12.82
CA HIS A 135 -6.01 6.61 12.94
C HIS A 135 -6.00 7.60 11.77
N PRO A 136 -5.41 8.79 11.93
CA PRO A 136 -5.19 9.67 10.81
C PRO A 136 -4.18 9.06 9.82
N ILE A 137 -4.25 9.51 8.58
CA ILE A 137 -3.31 9.10 7.53
C ILE A 137 -1.98 9.81 7.75
N LEU A 138 -2.03 11.13 7.82
CA LEU A 138 -0.87 11.98 8.01
C LEU A 138 -1.24 13.25 8.78
N LYS A 139 -0.20 13.93 9.25
CA LYS A 139 -0.28 15.28 9.81
C LYS A 139 0.89 16.11 9.35
N ILE A 140 0.69 17.40 9.19
CA ILE A 140 1.79 18.35 8.93
C ILE A 140 2.30 18.83 10.28
N MET A 141 3.55 18.50 10.61
CA MET A 141 4.17 18.92 11.86
C MET A 141 5.04 20.15 11.64
N ARG A 142 5.14 20.99 12.68
CA ARG A 142 6.17 22.00 12.75
C ARG A 142 7.53 21.32 12.97
N ARG A 143 8.57 21.85 12.32
CA ARG A 143 9.96 21.41 12.51
C ARG A 143 10.43 21.64 13.94
#